data_AF-A0A383DU04-F1
#
_entry.id   AF-A0A383DU04-F1
#
_cell.length_a   1.000
_cell.length_b   1.000
_cell.length_c   1.000
_cell.angle_alpha   90.00
_cell.angle_beta   90.00
_cell.angle_gamma   90.00
#
_symmetry.space_group_name_H-M   'P 1'
#
loop_
_entity.id
_entity.type
_entity.pdbx_description
1 polymer ?
#
loop_
_entity_poly.entity_id
_entity_poly.type
_entity_poly.pdbx_seq_one_letter_code
_entity_poly.pdbx_strand_id
1 'polypeptide(L)'
;MKYFKFEFAAYGSESVVGTISEPQYNYWIENEDRLGEYLNVFDKDNEDVPADAQIQKDWFELDDLAHANGPLLNDDNNLNFDIIETDKNAVEISRQEYPFHTENLKHMKVECIGQSFNHEDSILKNKFYFMGHGFEKGVYHTDELIKIDSKELVLDKLKFHYTEIDGYKILHKIDYD
;
A
#
# COMPACT_ATOMS: atom_id res chain seq x y z
N MET A 1 -30.51 13.60 0.61
CA MET A 1 -29.08 13.77 0.30
C MET A 1 -28.30 13.55 1.56
N LYS A 2 -27.41 12.57 1.56
CA LYS A 2 -26.42 12.37 2.61
C LYS A 2 -25.02 12.35 2.00
N TYR A 3 -24.02 12.68 2.81
CA TYR A 3 -22.63 12.73 2.42
C TYR A 3 -21.84 11.82 3.34
N PHE A 4 -20.91 11.06 2.78
CA PHE A 4 -20.10 10.11 3.53
C PHE A 4 -18.63 10.26 3.19
N LYS A 5 -17.79 9.92 4.17
CA LYS A 5 -16.37 9.61 4.00
C LYS A 5 -16.09 8.22 4.54
N PHE A 6 -15.07 7.59 3.98
CA PHE A 6 -14.50 6.36 4.52
C PHE A 6 -13.12 6.66 5.03
N GLU A 7 -12.79 6.09 6.18
CA GLU A 7 -11.46 6.11 6.75
C GLU A 7 -11.05 4.66 7.01
N PHE A 8 -9.85 4.30 6.53
CA PHE A 8 -9.32 2.96 6.68
C PHE A 8 -7.93 3.07 7.31
N ALA A 9 -7.76 2.51 8.51
CA ALA A 9 -6.59 2.76 9.32
C ALA A 9 -6.15 1.53 10.10
N ALA A 10 -4.83 1.48 10.31
CA ALA A 10 -4.10 1.04 11.50
C ALA A 10 -2.65 0.71 11.09
N TYR A 11 -2.50 -0.04 9.99
CA TYR A 11 -1.21 -0.46 9.44
C TYR A 11 -1.25 -0.45 7.91
N GLY A 12 -0.23 0.16 7.33
CA GLY A 12 -0.04 0.23 5.89
C GLY A 12 1.32 -0.30 5.47
N SER A 13 1.57 -0.21 4.18
CA SER A 13 2.87 -0.47 3.62
C SER A 13 3.22 0.58 2.57
N GLU A 14 4.49 0.97 2.58
CA GLU A 14 5.20 1.52 1.43
C GLU A 14 5.92 0.34 0.76
N SER A 15 5.58 0.02 -0.47
CA SER A 15 6.13 -1.12 -1.20
C SER A 15 6.59 -0.72 -2.59
N VAL A 16 7.82 -1.10 -2.94
CA VAL A 16 8.41 -0.75 -4.23
C VAL A 16 9.08 -1.96 -4.87
N VAL A 17 9.07 -1.96 -6.19
CA VAL A 17 9.83 -2.90 -7.01
C VAL A 17 10.59 -2.09 -8.04
N GLY A 18 11.90 -2.29 -8.09
CA GLY A 18 12.75 -1.56 -9.01
C GLY A 18 13.96 -2.35 -9.47
N THR A 19 14.59 -1.86 -10.53
CA THR A 19 15.83 -2.40 -11.07
C THR A 19 17.04 -1.79 -10.38
N ILE A 20 18.01 -2.64 -10.08
CA ILE A 20 19.31 -2.25 -9.51
C ILE A 20 20.44 -2.77 -10.38
N SER A 21 21.66 -2.31 -10.16
CA SER A 21 22.83 -2.78 -10.90
C SER A 21 23.19 -4.22 -10.53
N GLU A 22 23.88 -4.93 -11.43
CA GLU A 22 24.41 -6.26 -11.15
C GLU A 22 25.34 -6.29 -9.91
N PRO A 23 26.30 -5.36 -9.75
CA PRO A 23 27.12 -5.30 -8.54
C PRO A 23 26.32 -5.06 -7.26
N GLN A 24 25.30 -4.18 -7.31
CA GLN A 24 24.39 -3.96 -6.16
C GLN A 24 23.69 -5.26 -5.79
N TYR A 25 23.07 -5.94 -6.77
CA TYR A 25 22.34 -7.18 -6.52
C TYR A 25 23.24 -8.28 -5.97
N ASN A 26 24.37 -8.54 -6.63
CA ASN A 26 25.29 -9.61 -6.24
C ASN A 26 25.90 -9.36 -4.85
N TYR A 27 26.17 -8.11 -4.49
CA TYR A 27 26.66 -7.78 -3.15
C TYR A 27 25.55 -7.95 -2.10
N TRP A 28 24.38 -7.36 -2.33
CA TRP A 28 23.32 -7.33 -1.33
C TRP A 28 22.59 -8.66 -1.14
N ILE A 29 22.56 -9.54 -2.14
CA ILE A 29 22.02 -10.90 -1.95
C ILE A 29 22.92 -11.75 -1.04
N GLU A 30 24.23 -11.48 -1.01
CA GLU A 30 25.17 -12.13 -0.09
C GLU A 30 25.20 -11.45 1.31
N ASN A 31 24.61 -10.26 1.44
CA ASN A 31 24.63 -9.42 2.65
C ASN A 31 23.21 -8.91 3.01
N GLU A 32 22.19 -9.72 2.73
CA GLU A 32 20.77 -9.33 2.83
C GLU A 32 20.39 -8.91 4.27
N ASP A 33 20.99 -9.56 5.26
CA ASP A 33 20.80 -9.29 6.69
C ASP A 33 21.15 -7.85 7.09
N ARG A 34 22.07 -7.22 6.35
CA ARG A 34 22.52 -5.84 6.58
C ARG A 34 21.81 -4.83 5.69
N LEU A 35 21.12 -5.26 4.63
CA LEU A 35 20.49 -4.39 3.64
C LEU A 35 19.43 -3.48 4.28
N GLY A 36 18.61 -4.02 5.16
CA GLY A 36 17.56 -3.26 5.84
C GLY A 36 18.11 -2.14 6.72
N GLU A 37 19.20 -2.38 7.46
CA GLU A 37 19.87 -1.34 8.24
C GLU A 37 20.50 -0.30 7.30
N TYR A 38 21.25 -0.76 6.29
CA TYR A 38 21.91 0.10 5.29
C TYR A 38 20.96 1.09 4.62
N LEU A 39 19.76 0.64 4.24
CA LEU A 39 18.74 1.48 3.57
C LEU A 39 17.98 2.40 4.53
N ASN A 40 18.01 2.14 5.84
CA ASN A 40 17.31 2.93 6.86
C ASN A 40 18.18 4.05 7.48
N VAL A 41 19.50 4.07 7.25
CA VAL A 41 20.37 5.08 7.86
C VAL A 41 20.29 6.39 7.09
N PHE A 42 19.87 7.47 7.79
CA PHE A 42 19.86 8.84 7.25
C PHE A 42 21.27 9.34 6.84
N ASP A 43 22.31 8.81 7.49
CA ASP A 43 23.71 8.95 7.08
C ASP A 43 24.18 7.59 6.55
N LYS A 44 24.32 7.46 5.23
CA LYS A 44 24.78 6.20 4.62
C LYS A 44 26.23 5.96 5.00
N ASP A 45 26.46 5.22 6.10
CA ASP A 45 27.77 4.69 6.41
C ASP A 45 28.14 3.66 5.34
N ASN A 46 28.89 4.14 4.36
CA ASN A 46 29.27 3.43 3.15
C ASN A 46 30.73 2.95 3.21
N GLU A 47 31.44 3.13 4.34
CA GLU A 47 32.89 2.90 4.40
C GLU A 47 33.26 1.45 4.06
N ASP A 48 32.39 0.49 4.42
CA ASP A 48 32.58 -0.94 4.20
C ASP A 48 31.85 -1.49 2.96
N VAL A 49 31.13 -0.65 2.20
CA VAL A 49 30.37 -1.08 1.01
C VAL A 49 31.13 -0.69 -0.27
N PRO A 50 31.44 -1.63 -1.17
CA PRO A 50 32.06 -1.32 -2.46
C PRO A 50 31.31 -0.24 -3.22
N ALA A 51 32.04 0.71 -3.83
CA ALA A 51 31.44 1.90 -4.44
C ALA A 51 30.37 1.61 -5.52
N ASP A 52 30.52 0.49 -6.25
CA ASP A 52 29.58 0.03 -7.27
C ASP A 52 28.39 -0.76 -6.70
N ALA A 53 28.48 -1.21 -5.45
CA ALA A 53 27.40 -1.86 -4.70
C ALA A 53 26.56 -0.88 -3.84
N GLN A 54 27.02 0.36 -3.69
CA GLN A 54 26.28 1.38 -2.93
C GLN A 54 24.99 1.80 -3.65
N ILE A 55 23.88 1.91 -2.91
CA ILE A 55 22.59 2.38 -3.41
C ILE A 55 22.44 3.85 -3.02
N GLN A 56 22.55 4.74 -4.00
CA GLN A 56 22.60 6.19 -3.76
C GLN A 56 21.21 6.82 -3.58
N LYS A 57 20.17 6.23 -4.15
CA LYS A 57 18.78 6.66 -3.96
C LYS A 57 18.23 6.24 -2.60
N ASP A 58 17.14 6.85 -2.18
CA ASP A 58 16.35 6.29 -1.08
C ASP A 58 15.64 5.02 -1.56
N TRP A 59 15.43 4.07 -0.66
CA TRP A 59 14.93 2.75 -1.06
C TRP A 59 13.54 2.83 -1.71
N PHE A 60 12.69 3.75 -1.25
CA PHE A 60 11.34 3.98 -1.79
C PHE A 60 11.35 4.69 -3.16
N GLU A 61 12.51 5.14 -3.65
CA GLU A 61 12.69 5.66 -5.02
C GLU A 61 13.20 4.58 -6.00
N LEU A 62 13.34 3.33 -5.54
CA LEU A 62 13.65 2.16 -6.36
C LEU A 62 12.36 1.51 -6.85
N ASP A 63 11.62 2.25 -7.68
CA ASP A 63 10.21 1.98 -7.96
C ASP A 63 9.85 2.00 -9.46
N ASP A 64 10.84 1.84 -10.35
CA ASP A 64 10.64 1.91 -11.80
C ASP A 64 9.75 0.80 -12.38
N LEU A 65 9.49 -0.26 -11.60
CA LEU A 65 8.59 -1.35 -11.98
C LEU A 65 7.25 -1.27 -11.25
N ALA A 66 7.26 -1.01 -9.95
CA ALA A 66 6.05 -0.85 -9.15
C ALA A 66 6.27 0.04 -7.92
N HIS A 67 5.22 0.77 -7.56
CA HIS A 67 5.13 1.55 -6.32
C HIS A 67 3.72 1.41 -5.79
N ALA A 68 3.56 1.02 -4.53
CA ALA A 68 2.27 1.07 -3.86
C ALA A 68 2.41 1.51 -2.41
N ASN A 69 1.56 2.47 -2.01
CA ASN A 69 1.50 2.96 -0.65
C ASN A 69 0.05 3.04 -0.14
N GLY A 70 -0.17 2.61 1.09
CA GLY A 70 -1.49 2.68 1.72
C GLY A 70 -1.78 1.54 2.72
N PRO A 71 -3.00 1.48 3.27
CA PRO A 71 -3.37 0.44 4.22
C PRO A 71 -3.33 -0.97 3.63
N LEU A 72 -2.94 -1.95 4.44
CA LEU A 72 -2.96 -3.36 4.03
C LEU A 72 -4.38 -3.95 4.10
N LEU A 73 -4.86 -4.53 3.01
CA LEU A 73 -6.12 -5.28 2.98
C LEU A 73 -5.88 -6.72 3.44
N ASN A 74 -5.77 -6.91 4.76
CA ASN A 74 -5.66 -8.22 5.39
C ASN A 74 -6.43 -8.28 6.71
N ASP A 75 -6.69 -9.50 7.18
CA ASP A 75 -7.49 -9.74 8.38
C ASP A 75 -6.72 -9.50 9.69
N ASP A 76 -5.38 -9.41 9.63
CA ASP A 76 -4.53 -9.35 10.82
C ASP A 76 -4.19 -7.92 11.25
N ASN A 77 -4.08 -6.98 10.30
CA ASN A 77 -3.54 -5.65 10.55
C ASN A 77 -4.59 -4.54 10.52
N ASN A 78 -5.69 -4.70 9.78
CA ASN A 78 -6.76 -3.70 9.69
C ASN A 78 -8.11 -4.37 9.93
N LEU A 79 -8.51 -4.41 11.21
CA LEU A 79 -9.71 -5.13 11.65
C LEU A 79 -11.01 -4.40 11.33
N ASN A 80 -10.96 -3.08 11.09
CA ASN A 80 -12.14 -2.25 10.90
C ASN A 80 -11.86 -1.10 9.93
N PHE A 81 -12.94 -0.51 9.41
CA PHE A 81 -12.93 0.79 8.75
C PHE A 81 -14.09 1.65 9.23
N ASP A 82 -13.93 2.96 9.17
CA ASP A 82 -14.95 3.90 9.62
C ASP A 82 -15.78 4.42 8.45
N ILE A 83 -17.09 4.45 8.67
CA ILE A 83 -18.07 5.12 7.82
C ILE A 83 -18.48 6.40 8.54
N ILE A 84 -18.16 7.54 7.95
CA ILE A 84 -18.35 8.85 8.55
C ILE A 84 -19.45 9.57 7.77
N GLU A 85 -20.62 9.78 8.38
CA GLU A 85 -21.66 10.65 7.82
C GLU A 85 -21.25 12.11 8.06
N THR A 86 -21.33 12.94 7.02
CA THR A 86 -20.99 14.36 7.08
C THR A 86 -22.11 15.23 6.53
N ASP A 87 -22.04 16.53 6.82
CA ASP A 87 -22.75 17.53 6.03
C ASP A 87 -22.07 17.75 4.66
N LYS A 88 -22.65 18.62 3.83
CA LYS A 88 -22.12 18.96 2.49
C LYS A 88 -20.76 19.67 2.52
N ASN A 89 -20.32 20.16 3.69
CA ASN A 89 -19.06 20.86 3.89
C ASN A 89 -18.02 19.95 4.58
N ALA A 90 -18.27 18.63 4.60
CA ALA A 90 -17.43 17.62 5.26
C ALA A 90 -17.33 17.74 6.78
N VAL A 91 -18.30 18.40 7.45
CA VAL A 91 -18.39 18.40 8.91
C VAL A 91 -19.01 17.09 9.37
N GLU A 92 -18.30 16.33 10.20
CA GLU A 92 -18.75 15.04 10.75
C GLU A 92 -20.06 15.21 11.55
N ILE A 93 -21.04 14.34 11.25
CA ILE A 93 -22.33 14.22 11.93
C ILE A 93 -22.31 12.98 12.81
N SER A 94 -21.83 11.86 12.28
CA SER A 94 -21.65 10.61 13.02
C SER A 94 -20.58 9.73 12.40
N ARG A 95 -19.96 8.88 13.23
CA ARG A 95 -18.99 7.86 12.82
C ARG A 95 -19.49 6.49 13.27
N GLN A 96 -19.35 5.52 12.38
CA GLN A 96 -19.62 4.12 12.68
C GLN A 96 -18.44 3.26 12.22
N GLU A 97 -17.88 2.51 13.15
CA GLU A 97 -16.87 1.51 12.87
C GLU A 97 -17.53 0.27 12.26
N TYR A 98 -16.92 -0.27 11.20
CA TYR A 98 -17.39 -1.45 10.50
C TYR A 98 -16.29 -2.52 10.44
N PRO A 99 -16.56 -3.75 10.92
CA PRO A 99 -15.61 -4.85 10.84
C PRO A 99 -15.15 -5.16 9.42
N PHE A 100 -13.85 -5.08 9.21
CA PHE A 100 -13.19 -5.51 8.01
C PHE A 100 -12.76 -6.95 8.17
N HIS A 101 -13.33 -7.81 7.32
CA HIS A 101 -12.82 -9.14 7.07
C HIS A 101 -12.78 -9.34 5.57
N THR A 102 -11.75 -10.01 5.07
CA THR A 102 -11.62 -10.36 3.65
C THR A 102 -12.81 -11.22 3.18
N GLU A 103 -13.47 -11.93 4.09
CA GLU A 103 -14.73 -12.63 3.84
C GLU A 103 -15.92 -11.67 3.58
N ASN A 104 -15.98 -10.52 4.26
CA ASN A 104 -16.98 -9.48 4.02
C ASN A 104 -16.82 -8.83 2.64
N LEU A 105 -15.61 -8.89 2.07
CA LEU A 105 -15.34 -8.46 0.70
C LEU A 105 -16.08 -9.28 -0.35
N LYS A 106 -16.69 -10.42 -0.02
CA LYS A 106 -17.58 -11.14 -0.95
C LYS A 106 -18.84 -10.35 -1.29
N HIS A 107 -19.25 -9.44 -0.40
CA HIS A 107 -20.40 -8.57 -0.58
C HIS A 107 -20.02 -7.23 -1.21
N MET A 108 -18.75 -6.81 -1.09
CA MET A 108 -18.20 -5.59 -1.69
C MET A 108 -17.48 -5.93 -3.00
N LYS A 109 -17.21 -4.93 -3.84
CA LYS A 109 -16.34 -5.15 -5.01
C LYS A 109 -14.89 -4.88 -4.60
N VAL A 110 -13.99 -5.77 -4.98
CA VAL A 110 -12.55 -5.59 -4.76
C VAL A 110 -11.84 -5.80 -6.08
N GLU A 111 -11.05 -4.81 -6.47
CA GLU A 111 -10.40 -4.77 -7.77
C GLU A 111 -8.91 -4.45 -7.59
N CYS A 112 -8.06 -5.32 -8.13
CA CYS A 112 -6.66 -4.99 -8.30
C CYS A 112 -6.56 -4.04 -9.51
N ILE A 113 -6.20 -2.79 -9.28
CA ILE A 113 -6.08 -1.77 -10.33
C ILE A 113 -4.64 -1.57 -10.80
N GLY A 114 -3.67 -1.95 -9.97
CA GLY A 114 -2.26 -1.99 -10.32
C GLY A 114 -1.88 -3.30 -10.98
N GLN A 115 -0.68 -3.34 -11.58
CA GLN A 115 -0.05 -4.60 -11.91
C GLN A 115 0.33 -5.30 -10.60
N SER A 116 -0.07 -6.57 -10.44
CA SER A 116 0.45 -7.38 -9.35
C SER A 116 1.89 -7.77 -9.65
N PHE A 117 2.75 -7.70 -8.64
CA PHE A 117 4.15 -8.09 -8.71
C PHE A 117 4.50 -9.12 -7.64
N ASN A 118 5.21 -10.18 -8.02
CA ASN A 118 5.82 -11.16 -7.11
C ASN A 118 7.15 -11.67 -7.70
N HIS A 119 7.92 -12.41 -6.89
CA HIS A 119 9.23 -12.93 -7.29
C HIS A 119 9.22 -13.88 -8.52
N GLU A 120 8.07 -14.46 -8.86
CA GLU A 120 7.93 -15.39 -10.00
C GLU A 120 7.59 -14.68 -11.32
N ASP A 121 7.33 -13.37 -11.28
CA ASP A 121 6.88 -12.63 -12.44
C ASP A 121 7.92 -12.61 -13.56
N SER A 122 7.42 -12.88 -14.77
CA SER A 122 8.26 -12.99 -15.96
C SER A 122 9.06 -11.72 -16.28
N ILE A 123 8.57 -10.56 -15.85
CA ILE A 123 9.25 -9.27 -16.01
C ILE A 123 10.54 -9.17 -15.18
N LEU A 124 10.66 -9.96 -14.10
CA LEU A 124 11.85 -10.01 -13.24
C LEU A 124 12.88 -11.03 -13.73
N LYS A 125 12.52 -11.89 -14.69
CA LYS A 125 13.46 -12.89 -15.22
C LYS A 125 14.67 -12.20 -15.86
N ASN A 126 15.86 -12.63 -15.47
CA ASN A 126 17.15 -12.08 -15.91
C ASN A 126 17.32 -10.59 -15.57
N LYS A 127 16.61 -10.07 -14.56
CA LYS A 127 16.84 -8.74 -14.01
C LYS A 127 17.49 -8.83 -12.64
N PHE A 128 18.32 -7.83 -12.35
CA PHE A 128 18.77 -7.52 -11.02
C PHE A 128 17.78 -6.52 -10.43
N TYR A 129 17.06 -6.93 -9.39
CA TYR A 129 15.95 -6.15 -8.85
C TYR A 129 16.02 -6.03 -7.33
N PHE A 130 15.38 -4.98 -6.84
CA PHE A 130 15.12 -4.74 -5.44
C PHE A 130 13.60 -4.78 -5.24
N MET A 131 13.18 -5.45 -4.17
CA MET A 131 11.81 -5.46 -3.70
C MET A 131 11.86 -5.07 -2.23
N GLY A 132 11.26 -3.92 -1.91
CA GLY A 132 11.35 -3.30 -0.59
C GLY A 132 9.99 -3.08 0.00
N HIS A 133 9.86 -3.34 1.30
CA HIS A 133 8.65 -3.10 2.07
C HIS A 133 8.99 -2.34 3.35
N GLY A 134 8.38 -1.17 3.51
CA GLY A 134 8.28 -0.45 4.77
C GLY A 134 6.89 -0.67 5.35
N PHE A 135 6.78 -1.05 6.62
CA PHE A 135 5.49 -1.22 7.29
C PHE A 135 5.36 -0.22 8.44
N GLU A 136 4.34 0.61 8.37
CA GLU A 136 4.11 1.67 9.34
C GLU A 136 2.61 1.92 9.53
N LYS A 137 2.26 2.76 10.51
CA LYS A 137 0.87 3.15 10.69
C LYS A 137 0.46 4.07 9.55
N GLY A 138 -0.47 3.62 8.72
CA GLY A 138 -1.08 4.40 7.65
C GLY A 138 -2.56 4.67 7.92
N VAL A 139 -3.04 5.79 7.40
CA VAL A 139 -4.46 6.12 7.34
C VAL A 139 -4.80 6.48 5.90
N TYR A 140 -5.82 5.83 5.37
CA TYR A 140 -6.48 6.24 4.14
C TYR A 140 -7.77 6.97 4.49
N HIS A 141 -8.06 8.04 3.75
CA HIS A 141 -9.37 8.66 3.76
C HIS A 141 -9.82 8.94 2.33
N THR A 142 -11.12 8.84 2.05
CA THR A 142 -11.67 9.24 0.76
C THR A 142 -11.43 10.73 0.52
N ASP A 143 -10.88 11.09 -0.64
CA ASP A 143 -10.60 12.48 -1.02
C ASP A 143 -11.87 13.31 -1.21
N GLU A 144 -12.89 12.70 -1.83
CA GLU A 144 -14.16 13.33 -2.14
C GLU A 144 -15.30 12.80 -1.26
N LEU A 145 -16.32 13.64 -1.03
CA LEU A 145 -17.53 13.22 -0.34
C LEU A 145 -18.36 12.29 -1.23
N ILE A 146 -18.64 11.09 -0.75
CA ILE A 146 -19.58 10.18 -1.39
C ILE A 146 -20.99 10.68 -1.14
N LYS A 147 -21.63 11.15 -2.21
CA LYS A 147 -22.97 11.74 -2.18
C LYS A 147 -24.00 10.69 -2.56
N ILE A 148 -24.97 10.47 -1.68
CA ILE A 148 -26.07 9.53 -1.95
C ILE A 148 -27.44 10.22 -1.86
N ASP A 149 -28.31 9.90 -2.81
CA ASP A 149 -29.70 10.37 -2.84
C ASP A 149 -30.61 9.55 -1.92
N SER A 150 -30.22 8.31 -1.59
CA SER A 150 -30.91 7.43 -0.63
C SER A 150 -30.74 7.90 0.82
N LYS A 151 -31.57 7.35 1.70
CA LYS A 151 -31.47 7.59 3.15
C LYS A 151 -30.33 6.82 3.81
N GLU A 152 -29.85 5.75 3.16
CA GLU A 152 -28.91 4.79 3.71
C GLU A 152 -27.84 4.43 2.68
N LEU A 153 -26.62 4.24 3.16
CA LEU A 153 -25.47 3.74 2.42
C LEU A 153 -25.62 2.22 2.21
N VAL A 154 -25.36 1.73 1.00
CA VAL A 154 -25.39 0.29 0.69
C VAL A 154 -23.97 -0.21 0.50
N LEU A 155 -23.49 -1.07 1.40
CA LEU A 155 -22.10 -1.52 1.42
C LEU A 155 -21.67 -2.26 0.15
N ASP A 156 -22.58 -3.00 -0.50
CA ASP A 156 -22.31 -3.75 -1.73
C ASP A 156 -21.94 -2.85 -2.93
N LYS A 157 -22.18 -1.54 -2.81
CA LYS A 157 -21.78 -0.54 -3.80
C LYS A 157 -20.37 -0.01 -3.60
N LEU A 158 -19.71 -0.37 -2.50
CA LEU A 158 -18.31 -0.01 -2.26
C LEU A 158 -17.39 -0.82 -3.16
N LYS A 159 -16.36 -0.14 -3.64
CA LYS A 159 -15.28 -0.68 -4.47
C LYS A 159 -13.95 -0.37 -3.82
N PHE A 160 -13.20 -1.40 -3.44
CA PHE A 160 -11.85 -1.27 -2.90
C PHE A 160 -10.85 -1.52 -4.02
N HIS A 161 -10.01 -0.53 -4.29
CA HIS A 161 -8.99 -0.56 -5.32
C HIS A 161 -7.61 -0.69 -4.68
N TYR A 162 -6.87 -1.74 -5.04
CA TYR A 162 -5.57 -2.04 -4.47
C TYR A 162 -4.53 -2.38 -5.53
N THR A 163 -3.26 -2.38 -5.11
CA THR A 163 -2.14 -3.01 -5.83
C THR A 163 -1.58 -4.13 -4.97
N GLU A 164 -1.12 -5.22 -5.59
CA GLU A 164 -0.56 -6.37 -4.88
C GLU A 164 0.94 -6.50 -5.19
N ILE A 165 1.79 -6.32 -4.18
CA ILE A 165 3.25 -6.51 -4.30
C ILE A 165 3.66 -7.56 -3.28
N ASP A 166 4.27 -8.65 -3.75
CA ASP A 166 4.68 -9.81 -2.96
C ASP A 166 3.59 -10.39 -2.05
N GLY A 167 2.36 -10.45 -2.55
CA GLY A 167 1.19 -10.91 -1.80
C GLY A 167 0.60 -9.87 -0.83
N TYR A 168 1.22 -8.69 -0.67
CA TYR A 168 0.67 -7.59 0.10
C TYR A 168 -0.30 -6.76 -0.73
N LYS A 169 -1.58 -6.80 -0.35
CA LYS A 169 -2.65 -6.00 -0.98
C LYS A 169 -2.73 -4.62 -0.33
N ILE A 170 -2.34 -3.59 -1.07
CA ILE A 170 -2.16 -2.23 -0.57
C ILE A 170 -3.27 -1.35 -1.16
N LEU A 171 -4.15 -0.85 -0.30
CA LEU A 171 -5.31 -0.04 -0.66
C LEU A 171 -4.89 1.34 -1.18
N HIS A 172 -5.40 1.70 -2.36
CA HIS A 172 -5.21 3.03 -2.95
C HIS A 172 -6.45 3.89 -2.87
N LYS A 173 -7.63 3.29 -3.08
CA LYS A 173 -8.86 4.04 -3.26
C LYS A 173 -10.08 3.24 -2.85
N ILE A 174 -11.07 3.92 -2.27
CA ILE A 174 -12.42 3.42 -2.09
C ILE A 174 -13.38 4.26 -2.94
N ASP A 175 -14.12 3.60 -3.84
CA ASP A 175 -15.17 4.21 -4.68
C ASP A 175 -16.57 3.70 -4.28
N TYR A 176 -17.60 4.41 -4.74
CA TYR A 176 -19.00 4.06 -4.51
C TYR A 176 -19.84 4.19 -5.79
N ASP A 177 -20.56 3.11 -6.16
CA ASP A 177 -21.44 3.00 -7.35
C ASP A 177 -22.85 3.59 -7.17
#